data_AF-A0A936CMI0-F1
#
_entry.id   AF-A0A936CMI0-F1
#
_cell.length_a   1.000
_cell.length_b   1.000
_cell.length_c   1.000
_cell.angle_alpha   90.00
_cell.angle_beta   90.00
_cell.angle_gamma   90.00
#
_symmetry.space_group_name_H-M   'P 1'
#
loop_
_entity.id
_entity.type
_entity.pdbx_description
1 polymer ?
#
loop_
_entity_poly.entity_id
_entity_poly.type
_entity_poly.pdbx_seq_one_letter_code
_entity_poly.pdbx_strand_id
1 'polypeptide(L)'
;MMEKQNIRIEEVGDINFDYPYLEVFYKNSNKPFMDIGITSEKELNFKFYPFDVELELTMGDLEKILNTAKDFLPQALKNEDDFLNWNEK
;
A
#
# COMPACT_ATOMS: atom_id res chain seq x y z
N MET A 1 22.48 -12.24 -9.29
CA MET A 1 22.21 -10.91 -9.87
C MET A 1 21.02 -10.34 -9.11
N MET A 2 21.10 -9.14 -8.54
CA MET A 2 19.90 -8.52 -7.95
C MET A 2 18.97 -8.15 -9.11
N GLU A 3 17.76 -8.71 -9.13
CA GLU A 3 16.73 -8.25 -10.06
C GLU A 3 16.48 -6.76 -9.80
N LYS A 4 16.54 -5.97 -10.87
CA LYS A 4 16.25 -4.54 -10.79
C LYS A 4 14.75 -4.39 -10.59
N GLN A 5 14.34 -4.07 -9.37
CA GLN A 5 12.92 -3.91 -9.03
C GLN A 5 12.30 -2.80 -9.88
N ASN A 6 11.12 -3.08 -10.45
CA ASN A 6 10.43 -2.16 -11.35
C ASN A 6 9.41 -1.28 -10.62
N ILE A 7 9.29 -1.45 -9.31
CA ILE A 7 8.24 -0.80 -8.51
C ILE A 7 8.79 0.02 -7.34
N ARG A 8 8.08 1.10 -7.05
CA ARG A 8 8.23 1.93 -5.85
C ARG A 8 6.90 1.91 -5.09
N ILE A 9 6.96 1.72 -3.78
CA ILE A 9 5.78 1.73 -2.90
C ILE A 9 5.97 2.88 -1.92
N GLU A 10 4.94 3.70 -1.74
CA GLU A 10 4.92 4.81 -0.80
C GLU A 10 3.71 4.72 0.11
N GLU A 11 3.90 5.02 1.39
CA GLU A 11 2.81 5.13 2.34
C GLU A 11 2.27 6.56 2.34
N VAL A 12 0.94 6.67 2.23
CA VAL A 12 0.21 7.93 2.25
C VAL A 12 -0.71 7.94 3.46
N GLY A 13 -0.47 8.88 4.37
CA GLY A 13 -1.40 9.21 5.44
C GLY A 13 -2.35 10.31 4.96
N ASP A 14 -3.66 10.06 5.03
CA ASP A 14 -4.68 11.05 4.71
C ASP A 14 -5.58 11.27 5.94
N ILE A 15 -5.75 12.54 6.31
CA ILE A 15 -6.57 12.98 7.45
C ILE A 15 -8.06 12.64 7.28
N ASN A 16 -8.50 12.31 6.07
CA ASN A 16 -9.89 11.99 5.74
C ASN A 16 -10.15 10.48 5.63
N PHE A 17 -9.12 9.64 5.79
CA PHE A 17 -9.25 8.20 5.74
C PHE A 17 -9.00 7.60 7.12
N ASP A 18 -9.77 6.59 7.47
CA ASP A 18 -9.67 5.91 8.76
C ASP A 18 -8.31 5.21 8.94
N TYR A 19 -7.67 4.84 7.83
CA TYR A 19 -6.36 4.23 7.79
C TYR A 19 -5.48 4.89 6.73
N PRO A 20 -4.14 4.90 6.91
CA PRO A 20 -3.22 5.16 5.80
C PRO A 20 -3.45 4.14 4.67
N TYR A 21 -2.88 4.42 3.50
CA TYR A 21 -2.86 3.48 2.38
C TYR A 21 -1.49 3.51 1.68
N LEU A 22 -1.22 2.53 0.84
CA LEU A 22 -0.01 2.46 0.04
C LEU A 22 -0.31 2.80 -1.42
N GLU A 23 0.52 3.63 -2.02
CA GLU A 23 0.55 3.87 -3.46
C GLU A 23 1.68 3.06 -4.11
N VAL A 24 1.37 2.35 -5.20
CA VAL A 24 2.33 1.53 -5.94
C VAL A 24 2.54 2.12 -7.33
N PHE A 25 3.79 2.48 -7.60
CA PHE A 25 4.24 3.14 -8.81
C PHE A 25 5.07 2.20 -9.66
N TYR A 26 4.85 2.27 -10.97
CA TYR A 26 5.70 1.62 -11.95
C TYR A 26 6.86 2.54 -12.34
N LYS A 27 8.08 2.00 -12.44
CA LYS A 27 9.33 2.61 -12.90
C LYS A 27 9.22 4.05 -13.46
N ASN A 28 9.77 5.02 -12.73
CA ASN A 28 9.81 6.45 -13.09
C ASN A 28 8.45 7.11 -13.37
N SER A 29 7.33 6.44 -13.09
CA SER A 29 6.01 7.04 -13.12
C SER A 29 5.80 7.93 -11.90
N ASN A 30 5.11 9.04 -12.15
CA ASN A 30 4.60 9.94 -11.11
C ASN A 30 3.13 9.65 -10.77
N LYS A 31 2.52 8.66 -11.42
CA LYS A 31 1.15 8.21 -11.13
C LYS A 31 1.19 6.76 -10.62
N PRO A 32 0.46 6.45 -9.53
CA PRO A 32 0.33 5.07 -9.10
C PRO A 32 -0.51 4.29 -10.12
N PHE A 33 -0.20 3.01 -10.27
CA PHE A 33 -1.06 2.08 -11.01
C PHE A 33 -1.95 1.26 -10.07
N MET A 34 -1.64 1.26 -8.77
CA MET A 34 -2.39 0.53 -7.78
C MET A 34 -2.29 1.21 -6.41
N ASP A 35 -3.39 1.21 -5.67
CA ASP A 35 -3.42 1.52 -4.24
C ASP A 35 -3.69 0.26 -3.43
N ILE A 36 -3.13 0.20 -2.22
CA ILE A 36 -3.37 -0.84 -1.23
C ILE A 36 -3.91 -0.16 0.02
N GLY A 37 -5.21 -0.28 0.25
CA GLY A 37 -5.90 0.29 1.41
C GLY A 37 -6.38 -0.78 2.38
N ILE A 38 -7.06 -0.34 3.44
CA ILE A 38 -7.71 -1.20 4.41
C ILE A 38 -9.21 -0.89 4.41
N THR A 39 -10.04 -1.92 4.34
CA THR A 39 -11.49 -1.78 4.39
C THR A 39 -11.97 -1.57 5.83
N SER A 40 -13.23 -1.17 5.99
CA SER A 40 -13.90 -1.13 7.31
C SER A 40 -13.95 -2.50 8.00
N GLU A 41 -13.84 -3.60 7.25
CA GLU A 41 -13.79 -4.97 7.76
C GLU A 41 -12.36 -5.40 8.14
N LYS A 42 -11.40 -4.46 8.13
CA LYS A 42 -9.97 -4.68 8.45
C LYS A 42 -9.28 -5.67 7.50
N GLU A 43 -9.68 -5.65 6.22
CA GLU A 43 -9.06 -6.44 5.15
C GLU A 43 -8.27 -5.56 4.19
N LEU A 44 -7.24 -6.14 3.55
CA LEU A 44 -6.49 -5.46 2.50
C LEU A 44 -7.35 -5.32 1.24
N ASN A 45 -7.43 -4.10 0.70
CA ASN A 45 -8.08 -3.79 -0.56
C ASN A 45 -7.05 -3.36 -1.60
N PHE A 46 -7.11 -3.94 -2.80
CA PHE A 46 -6.24 -3.58 -3.91
C PHE A 46 -7.08 -2.89 -5.00
N LYS A 47 -6.80 -1.61 -5.26
CA LYS A 47 -7.47 -0.83 -6.30
C LYS A 47 -6.49 -0.59 -7.44
N PHE A 48 -6.84 -1.03 -8.64
CA PHE A 48 -6.02 -0.85 -9.84
C PHE A 48 -6.54 0.30 -10.68
N TYR A 49 -5.63 1.12 -11.19
CA TYR A 49 -5.94 2.21 -12.11
C TYR A 49 -5.59 1.82 -13.55
N PRO A 50 -6.36 2.32 -14.54
CA PRO A 50 -5.91 2.30 -15.92
C PRO A 50 -4.52 2.94 -16.02
N PHE A 51 -3.61 2.27 -16.71
CA PHE A 51 -2.25 2.72 -16.89
C PHE A 51 -1.96 2.82 -18.39
N ASP A 52 -1.36 3.93 -18.81
CA ASP A 52 -1.20 4.26 -20.23
C ASP A 52 -0.11 3.42 -20.93
N VAL A 53 0.58 2.57 -20.18
CA VAL A 53 1.64 1.69 -20.66
C VAL A 53 1.43 0.26 -20.15
N GLU A 54 2.02 -0.69 -20.86
CA GLU A 54 2.06 -2.08 -20.43
C GLU A 54 2.79 -2.21 -19.08
N LEU A 55 2.16 -2.90 -18.13
CA LEU A 55 2.69 -3.18 -16.81
C LEU A 55 3.30 -4.58 -16.78
N GLU A 56 4.62 -4.65 -16.91
CA GLU A 56 5.37 -5.89 -16.72
C GLU A 56 5.94 -5.94 -15.31
N LEU A 57 5.46 -6.88 -14.50
CA LEU A 57 5.95 -7.15 -13.14
C LEU A 57 6.66 -8.50 -13.12
N THR A 58 7.85 -8.56 -12.51
CA THR A 58 8.49 -9.85 -12.22
C THR A 58 7.81 -10.51 -11.02
N MET A 59 8.12 -11.80 -10.79
CA MET A 59 7.69 -12.47 -9.56
C MET A 59 8.19 -11.73 -8.32
N GLY A 60 9.43 -11.23 -8.34
CA GLY A 60 9.99 -10.44 -7.24
C GLY A 60 9.27 -9.11 -6.99
N ASP A 61 8.77 -8.45 -8.05
CA ASP A 61 7.94 -7.25 -7.90
C ASP A 61 6.61 -7.57 -7.20
N LEU A 62 5.94 -8.67 -7.61
CA LEU A 62 4.70 -9.12 -6.98
C LEU A 62 4.90 -9.56 -5.52
N GLU A 63 5.97 -10.31 -5.24
CA GLU A 63 6.31 -10.72 -3.86
C GLU A 63 6.55 -9.51 -2.97
N LYS A 64 7.26 -8.49 -3.47
CA LYS A 64 7.49 -7.25 -2.73
C LYS A 64 6.18 -6.56 -2.41
N ILE A 65 5.27 -6.39 -3.38
CA ILE A 65 3.94 -5.81 -3.17
C ILE A 65 3.20 -6.54 -2.05
N LEU A 66 3.11 -7.88 -2.16
CA LEU A 66 2.32 -8.68 -1.24
C LEU A 66 2.93 -8.70 0.17
N ASN A 67 4.25 -8.76 0.28
CA ASN A 67 4.92 -8.74 1.58
C ASN A 67 4.76 -7.37 2.25
N THR A 68 4.95 -6.27 1.52
CA THR A 68 4.72 -4.93 2.06
C THR A 68 3.26 -4.73 2.49
N ALA A 69 2.29 -5.21 1.72
CA ALA A 69 0.87 -5.14 2.10
C ALA A 69 0.56 -5.94 3.38
N LYS A 70 1.14 -7.14 3.52
CA LYS A 70 0.99 -7.97 4.72
C LYS A 70 1.58 -7.33 5.96
N ASP A 71 2.74 -6.68 5.83
CA ASP A 71 3.40 -5.98 6.93
C ASP A 71 2.68 -4.69 7.30
N PHE A 72 2.03 -4.04 6.32
CA PHE A 72 1.30 -2.79 6.47
C PHE A 72 0.01 -2.94 7.30
N LEU A 73 -0.79 -3.97 7.03
CA LEU A 73 -2.07 -4.19 7.72
C LEU A 73 -1.98 -4.14 9.26
N PRO A 74 -1.12 -4.95 9.94
CA PRO A 74 -1.05 -4.92 11.40
C PRO A 74 -0.52 -3.59 11.95
N GLN A 75 0.31 -2.87 11.21
CA GLN A 75 0.82 -1.56 11.64
C GLN A 75 -0.27 -0.50 11.62
N ALA A 76 -1.04 -0.44 10.54
CA ALA A 76 -2.14 0.49 10.40
C ALA A 76 -3.26 0.24 11.43
N LEU A 77 -3.61 -1.03 11.69
CA LEU A 77 -4.61 -1.38 12.72
C LEU A 77 -4.12 -1.05 14.14
N LYS A 78 -2.84 -1.27 14.44
CA LYS A 78 -2.29 -0.91 15.75
C LYS A 78 -2.35 0.60 16.00
N ASN A 79 -2.10 1.41 14.99
CA ASN A 79 -2.18 2.87 15.11
C ASN A 79 -3.60 3.35 15.47
N GLU A 80 -4.64 2.69 14.94
CA GLU A 80 -6.03 2.93 15.34
C GLU A 80 -6.25 2.59 16.83
N ASP A 81 -5.82 1.41 17.26
CA ASP A 81 -5.94 0.97 18.65
C ASP A 81 -5.21 1.92 19.62
N ASP A 82 -3.99 2.34 19.29
CA ASP A 82 -3.21 3.28 20.10
C ASP A 82 -3.88 4.67 20.19
N PHE A 83 -4.48 5.16 19.09
CA PHE A 83 -5.22 6.43 19.08
C PHE A 83 -6.49 6.38 19.93
N LEU A 84 -7.28 5.31 19.81
CA LEU A 84 -8.50 5.13 20.62
C LEU A 84 -8.17 5.06 22.12
N ASN A 85 -7.14 4.29 22.50
CA ASN A 85 -6.70 4.17 23.89
C ASN A 85 -6.10 5.46 24.48
N TRP A 86 -5.59 6.38 23.66
CA TRP A 86 -5.09 7.68 24.12
C TRP A 86 -6.21 8.64 24.48
N ASN A 87 -7.32 8.63 23.73
CA ASN A 87 -8.47 9.50 23.95
C ASN A 87 -9.38 9.08 25.12
N GLU A 88 -9.16 7.88 25.68
CA GLU A 88 -9.87 7.38 26.87
C GLU A 88 -9.18 7.74 28.21
N LYS A 89 -8.06 8.46 28.18
CA LYS A 89 -7.31 8.94 29.37
C LYS A 89 -7.51 10.43 29.62
#